data_AF-A0A1I4ZI42-F1
#
_entry.id   AF-A0A1I4ZI42-F1
#
_cell.length_a   1.000
_cell.length_b   1.000
_cell.length_c   1.000
_cell.angle_alpha   90.00
_cell.angle_beta   90.00
_cell.angle_gamma   90.00
#
_symmetry.space_group_name_H-M   'P 1'
#
loop_
_entity.id
_entity.type
_entity.pdbx_description
1 polymer ?
#
loop_
_entity_poly.entity_id
_entity_poly.type
_entity_poly.pdbx_seq_one_letter_code
_entity_poly.pdbx_strand_id
1 'polypeptide(L)'
;MNNQIDKSKIITYLPETLRTFNVKAYEWIDNLNFTLSPEACLGNAEEYTNIAKEMFLDAGWDGDGIVELMWIPPFMLHGIVTRDITAGVTVWHVKQEEDGISWLLSPIKLP
;
A
#
# COMPACT_ATOMS: atom_id res chain seq x y z
N MET A 1 25.73 -12.11 -0.10
CA MET A 1 24.34 -12.27 0.35
C MET A 1 23.57 -11.08 -0.17
N ASN A 2 22.43 -11.29 -0.82
CA ASN A 2 21.57 -10.18 -1.21
C ASN A 2 20.72 -9.83 0.02
N ASN A 3 20.94 -8.67 0.62
CA ASN A 3 20.26 -8.25 1.86
C ASN A 3 18.89 -7.59 1.58
N GLN A 4 18.37 -7.75 0.36
CA GLN A 4 17.10 -7.19 -0.11
C GLN A 4 16.00 -8.26 -0.10
N ILE A 5 14.80 -7.87 0.34
CA ILE A 5 13.63 -8.73 0.26
C ILE A 5 13.32 -9.03 -1.20
N ASP A 6 13.06 -10.31 -1.50
CA ASP A 6 12.58 -10.74 -2.80
C ASP A 6 11.21 -10.10 -3.08
N LYS A 7 11.05 -9.43 -4.22
CA LYS A 7 9.80 -8.73 -4.57
C LYS A 7 8.57 -9.63 -4.54
N SER A 8 8.73 -10.91 -4.89
CA SER A 8 7.65 -11.91 -4.85
C SER A 8 7.17 -12.22 -3.43
N LYS A 9 7.89 -11.78 -2.40
CA LYS A 9 7.56 -11.98 -0.98
C LYS A 9 7.05 -10.71 -0.30
N ILE A 10 6.90 -9.61 -1.03
CA ILE A 10 6.39 -8.34 -0.49
C ILE A 10 4.90 -8.46 -0.14
N ILE A 11 4.14 -9.19 -0.95
CA ILE A 11 2.72 -9.47 -0.74
C ILE A 11 2.54 -10.98 -0.60
N THR A 12 1.96 -11.42 0.51
CA THR A 12 1.86 -12.84 0.89
C THR A 12 0.43 -13.28 1.21
N TYR A 13 -0.55 -12.40 0.98
CA TYR A 13 -1.98 -12.62 1.22
C TYR A 13 -2.75 -12.67 -0.09
N LEU A 14 -3.96 -13.23 -0.07
CA LEU A 14 -4.85 -13.29 -1.23
C LEU A 14 -5.50 -11.92 -1.53
N PRO A 15 -5.91 -11.64 -2.77
CA PRO A 15 -6.52 -10.35 -3.16
C PRO A 15 -7.66 -9.90 -2.24
N GLU A 16 -8.59 -10.80 -1.93
CA GLU A 16 -9.76 -10.52 -1.06
C GLU A 16 -9.39 -10.03 0.35
N THR A 17 -8.16 -10.29 0.82
CA THR A 17 -7.68 -9.80 2.12
C THR A 17 -7.64 -8.27 2.16
N LEU A 18 -7.47 -7.60 1.00
CA LEU A 18 -7.47 -6.13 0.90
C LEU A 18 -8.75 -5.50 1.42
N ARG A 19 -9.89 -6.20 1.33
CA ARG A 19 -11.17 -5.69 1.82
C ARG A 19 -11.24 -5.58 3.35
N THR A 20 -10.29 -6.18 4.06
CA THR A 20 -10.16 -6.08 5.52
C THR A 20 -9.24 -4.94 5.96
N PHE A 21 -8.59 -4.26 5.01
CA PHE A 21 -7.61 -3.21 5.29
C PHE A 21 -8.30 -1.87 5.56
N ASN A 22 -7.51 -0.92 6.07
CA ASN A 22 -7.97 0.41 6.45
C ASN A 22 -7.53 1.42 5.38
N VAL A 23 -8.47 2.24 4.91
CA VAL A 23 -8.15 3.36 4.02
C VAL A 23 -7.91 4.63 4.81
N LYS A 24 -6.86 5.37 4.46
CA LYS A 24 -6.53 6.69 5.00
C LYS A 24 -6.05 7.62 3.89
N ALA A 25 -6.43 8.90 4.00
CA ALA A 25 -5.94 9.96 3.13
C ALA A 25 -4.88 10.80 3.86
N TYR A 26 -3.83 11.18 3.15
CA TYR A 26 -2.79 12.12 3.59
C TYR A 26 -2.46 13.09 2.46
N GLU A 27 -2.10 14.32 2.80
CA GLU A 27 -1.62 15.30 1.83
C GLU A 27 -0.10 15.17 1.64
N TRP A 28 0.39 15.55 0.45
CA TRP A 28 1.82 15.78 0.14
C TRP A 28 2.78 14.59 0.26
N ILE A 29 2.30 13.35 0.08
CA ILE A 29 3.18 12.23 -0.25
C ILE A 29 3.61 12.38 -1.71
N ASP A 30 4.63 13.19 -1.94
CA ASP A 30 5.07 13.56 -3.31
C ASP A 30 6.30 12.79 -3.78
N ASN A 31 7.03 12.16 -2.85
CA ASN A 31 8.23 11.41 -3.20
C ASN A 31 7.90 9.98 -3.62
N LEU A 32 7.40 9.85 -4.85
CA LEU A 32 6.99 8.57 -5.43
C LEU A 32 8.18 7.70 -5.89
N ASN A 33 9.42 8.19 -5.80
CA ASN A 33 10.61 7.39 -6.19
C ASN A 33 10.83 6.13 -5.32
N PHE A 34 10.09 6.00 -4.22
CA PHE A 34 10.18 4.89 -3.26
C PHE A 34 8.97 3.95 -3.33
N THR A 35 8.14 4.07 -4.37
CA THR A 35 7.06 3.14 -4.64
C THR A 35 7.52 2.02 -5.59
N LEU A 36 6.78 0.92 -5.59
CA LEU A 36 6.99 -0.21 -6.47
C LEU A 36 5.71 -0.48 -7.27
N SER A 37 5.87 -0.74 -8.55
CA SER A 37 4.74 -1.24 -9.37
C SER A 37 4.28 -2.60 -8.82
N PRO A 38 2.95 -2.83 -8.65
CA PRO A 38 2.41 -4.11 -8.20
C PRO A 38 2.81 -5.29 -9.10
N GLU A 39 2.92 -5.07 -10.40
CA GLU A 39 3.33 -6.07 -11.41
C GLU A 39 4.76 -6.57 -11.18
N ALA A 40 5.62 -5.77 -10.55
CA ALA A 40 6.97 -6.20 -10.19
C ALA A 40 6.98 -7.17 -8.99
N CYS A 41 5.87 -7.28 -8.25
CA CYS A 41 5.74 -8.08 -7.03
C CYS A 41 4.75 -9.24 -7.18
N LEU A 42 3.77 -9.15 -8.08
CA LEU A 42 2.63 -10.05 -8.20
C LEU A 42 2.39 -10.47 -9.66
N GLY A 43 2.12 -11.76 -9.89
CA GLY A 43 1.75 -12.27 -11.22
C GLY A 43 0.31 -11.95 -11.64
N ASN A 44 -0.60 -11.75 -10.68
CA ASN A 44 -1.99 -11.35 -10.87
C ASN A 44 -2.26 -9.95 -10.30
N ALA A 45 -1.31 -9.02 -10.48
CA ALA A 45 -1.36 -7.66 -9.94
C ALA A 45 -2.69 -6.92 -10.23
N GLU A 46 -3.25 -7.10 -11.42
CA GLU A 46 -4.51 -6.48 -11.84
C GLU A 46 -5.68 -6.77 -10.87
N GLU A 47 -5.78 -8.00 -10.37
CA GLU A 47 -6.84 -8.41 -9.44
C GLU A 47 -6.75 -7.63 -8.11
N TYR A 48 -5.54 -7.50 -7.57
CA TYR A 48 -5.30 -6.72 -6.34
C TYR A 48 -5.52 -5.22 -6.58
N THR A 49 -5.00 -4.70 -7.69
CA THR A 49 -5.14 -3.28 -8.05
C THR A 49 -6.61 -2.90 -8.21
N ASN A 50 -7.45 -3.77 -8.80
CA ASN A 50 -8.88 -3.51 -8.93
C ASN A 50 -9.57 -3.43 -7.56
N ILE A 51 -9.27 -4.36 -6.63
CA ILE A 51 -9.83 -4.30 -5.27
C ILE A 51 -9.32 -3.05 -4.53
N ALA A 52 -8.05 -2.69 -4.66
CA ALA A 52 -7.51 -1.48 -4.04
C ALA A 52 -8.23 -0.22 -4.57
N LYS A 53 -8.46 -0.14 -5.89
CA LYS A 53 -9.22 0.95 -6.53
C LYS A 53 -10.65 1.04 -6.01
N GLU A 54 -11.36 -0.08 -5.89
CA GLU A 54 -12.70 -0.12 -5.28
C GLU A 54 -12.67 0.46 -3.86
N MET A 55 -11.73 0.01 -3.03
CA MET A 55 -11.57 0.50 -1.66
C MET A 55 -11.26 2.01 -1.59
N PHE A 56 -10.47 2.53 -2.53
CA PHE A 56 -10.16 3.96 -2.60
C PHE A 56 -11.38 4.78 -3.06
N LEU A 57 -12.09 4.32 -4.09
CA LEU A 57 -13.31 4.98 -4.58
C LEU A 57 -14.37 5.06 -3.46
N ASP A 58 -14.58 3.97 -2.73
CA ASP A 58 -15.51 3.93 -1.59
C ASP A 58 -15.12 4.92 -0.47
N ALA A 59 -13.83 5.27 -0.37
CA ALA A 59 -13.31 6.22 0.61
C ALA A 59 -13.33 7.68 0.12
N GLY A 60 -13.59 7.93 -1.16
CA GLY A 60 -13.69 9.27 -1.75
C GLY A 60 -12.55 9.68 -2.70
N TRP A 61 -11.73 8.74 -3.17
CA TRP A 61 -10.78 9.00 -4.27
C TRP A 61 -11.51 9.25 -5.60
N ASP A 62 -11.00 10.17 -6.42
CA ASP A 62 -11.65 10.56 -7.68
C ASP A 62 -11.38 9.61 -8.86
N GLY A 63 -10.57 8.57 -8.67
CA GLY A 63 -10.34 7.52 -9.68
C GLY A 63 -9.18 7.78 -10.63
N ASP A 64 -8.29 8.72 -10.31
CA ASP A 64 -7.09 9.07 -11.10
C ASP A 64 -5.74 8.72 -10.43
N GLY A 65 -4.66 8.77 -11.21
CA GLY A 65 -3.34 8.37 -10.74
C GLY A 65 -3.06 6.86 -10.81
N ILE A 66 -1.88 6.48 -10.34
CA ILE A 66 -1.35 5.12 -10.47
C ILE A 66 -1.31 4.46 -9.09
N VAL A 67 -1.88 3.26 -8.99
CA VAL A 67 -1.83 2.45 -7.77
C VAL A 67 -0.48 1.74 -7.69
N GLU A 68 0.24 1.99 -6.61
CA GLU A 68 1.58 1.48 -6.36
C GLU A 68 1.70 0.90 -4.94
N LEU A 69 2.81 0.22 -4.68
CA LEU A 69 3.13 -0.33 -3.36
C LEU A 69 4.16 0.54 -2.67
N MET A 70 3.92 0.84 -1.40
CA MET A 70 4.85 1.58 -0.54
C MET A 70 5.20 0.74 0.69
N TRP A 71 6.48 0.64 1.01
CA TRP A 71 6.92 -0.03 2.23
C TRP A 71 7.13 0.97 3.36
N ILE A 72 6.47 0.72 4.49
CA ILE A 72 6.62 1.48 5.72
C ILE A 72 7.54 0.70 6.67
N PRO A 73 8.70 1.27 7.05
CA PRO A 73 9.61 0.62 7.99
C PRO A 73 8.97 0.38 9.36
N PRO A 74 9.33 -0.71 10.06
CA PRO A 74 8.73 -1.07 11.35
C PRO A 74 8.87 0.01 12.43
N PHE A 75 9.96 0.79 12.41
CA PHE A 75 10.20 1.85 13.41
C PHE A 75 9.22 3.03 13.29
N MET A 76 8.44 3.13 12.21
CA MET A 76 7.39 4.13 12.08
C MET A 76 6.07 3.71 12.74
N LEU A 77 5.92 2.44 13.11
CA LEU A 77 4.65 1.82 13.51
C LEU A 77 4.51 1.74 15.04
N HIS A 78 4.56 2.89 15.71
CA HIS A 78 4.48 2.98 17.17
C HIS A 78 3.18 2.39 17.72
N GLY A 79 3.28 1.58 18.78
CA GLY A 79 2.11 1.06 19.52
C GLY A 79 1.48 -0.22 18.98
N ILE A 80 1.93 -0.73 17.82
CA ILE A 80 1.45 -2.00 17.24
C ILE A 80 2.63 -2.98 17.16
N VAL A 81 3.03 -3.54 18.30
CA VAL A 81 4.16 -4.48 18.36
C VAL A 81 3.63 -5.91 18.45
N THR A 82 3.22 -6.46 17.31
CA THR A 82 3.10 -7.92 17.15
C THR A 82 4.37 -8.44 16.47
N ARG A 83 4.68 -9.73 16.65
CA ARG A 83 5.88 -10.37 16.05
C ARG A 83 5.96 -10.14 14.53
N ASP A 84 4.81 -10.07 13.87
CA ASP A 84 4.69 -9.99 12.42
C ASP A 84 4.99 -8.57 11.87
N ILE A 85 4.86 -7.53 12.70
CA ILE A 85 5.09 -6.14 12.30
C ILE A 85 6.57 -5.75 12.41
N THR A 86 7.41 -6.60 12.99
CA THR A 86 8.86 -6.36 13.10
C THR A 86 9.58 -6.27 11.75
N ALA A 87 8.93 -6.70 10.66
CA ALA A 87 9.43 -6.61 9.28
C ALA A 87 8.96 -5.36 8.52
N GLY A 88 8.18 -4.47 9.15
CA GLY A 88 7.48 -3.38 8.47
C GLY A 88 6.21 -3.86 7.77
N VAL A 89 5.55 -2.94 7.06
CA VAL A 89 4.31 -3.25 6.32
C VAL A 89 4.37 -2.66 4.93
N THR A 90 3.82 -3.38 3.96
CA THR A 90 3.57 -2.85 2.62
C THR A 90 2.13 -2.36 2.56
N VAL A 91 1.95 -1.11 2.15
CA VAL A 91 0.65 -0.49 1.92
C VAL A 91 0.44 -0.25 0.43
N TRP A 92 -0.81 -0.26 0.01
CA TRP A 92 -1.19 0.17 -1.33
C TRP A 92 -1.38 1.68 -1.29
N HIS A 93 -0.88 2.38 -2.29
CA HIS A 93 -0.87 3.83 -2.37
C HIS A 93 -1.33 4.28 -3.74
N VAL A 94 -2.11 5.36 -3.80
CA VAL A 94 -2.34 6.13 -5.02
C VAL A 94 -2.23 7.61 -4.70
N LYS A 95 -1.56 8.36 -5.57
CA LYS A 95 -1.51 9.83 -5.53
C LYS A 95 -2.54 10.35 -6.52
N GLN A 96 -3.52 11.10 -6.01
CA GLN A 96 -4.48 11.82 -6.82
C GLN A 96 -3.78 13.00 -7.52
N GLU A 97 -4.12 13.21 -8.80
CA GLU A 97 -3.41 14.15 -9.67
C GLU A 97 -3.74 15.62 -9.36
N GLU A 98 -5.02 15.92 -9.10
CA GLU A 98 -5.53 17.30 -9.10
C GLU A 98 -5.37 18.05 -7.76
N ASP A 99 -5.40 17.35 -6.62
CA ASP A 99 -5.47 17.98 -5.28
C ASP A 99 -4.29 17.65 -4.36
N GLY A 100 -3.40 16.76 -4.79
CA GLY A 100 -2.26 16.34 -3.99
C GLY A 100 -2.60 15.38 -2.85
N ILE A 101 -3.83 14.85 -2.78
CA ILE A 101 -4.22 13.85 -1.80
C ILE A 101 -3.61 12.50 -2.19
N SER A 102 -3.13 11.77 -1.19
CA SER A 102 -2.68 10.39 -1.31
C SER A 102 -3.55 9.48 -0.50
N TRP A 103 -4.02 8.42 -1.13
CA TRP A 103 -4.83 7.40 -0.50
C TRP A 103 -3.96 6.19 -0.20
N LEU A 104 -4.06 5.68 1.03
CA LEU A 104 -3.30 4.53 1.49
C LEU A 104 -4.27 3.47 2.00
N LEU A 105 -4.11 2.24 1.53
CA LEU A 105 -4.85 1.06 1.99
C LEU A 105 -3.86 0.15 2.73
N SER A 106 -4.07 0.04 4.04
CA SER A 106 -3.09 -0.52 4.98
C SER A 106 -3.65 -1.67 5.82
N PRO A 107 -2.89 -2.77 6.01
CA PRO A 107 -3.30 -3.89 6.88
C PRO A 107 -3.43 -3.49 8.35
N ILE A 108 -2.82 -2.37 8.73
CA ILE A 108 -2.88 -1.80 10.07
C ILE A 108 -3.52 -0.42 10.02
N LYS A 109 -4.07 0.03 11.16
CA LYS A 109 -4.52 1.40 11.30
C LYS A 109 -3.31 2.34 11.36
N LEU A 110 -3.14 3.16 10.34
CA LEU A 110 -2.13 4.22 10.31
C LEU A 110 -2.55 5.38 11.24
N PRO A 111 -1.58 6.11 11.84
CA PRO A 111 -1.84 7.20 12.78
C PRO A 111 -2.68 8.33 12.19
#